data_AF-A0A522WNY4-F1
#
_entry.id   AF-A0A522WNY4-F1
#
_cell.length_a   1.000
_cell.length_b   1.000
_cell.length_c   1.000
_cell.angle_alpha   90.00
_cell.angle_beta   90.00
_cell.angle_gamma   90.00
#
_symmetry.space_group_name_H-M   'P 1'
#
loop_
_entity.id
_entity.type
_entity.pdbx_description
1 polymer ?
#
loop_
_entity_poly.entity_id
_entity_poly.type
_entity_poly.pdbx_seq_one_letter_code
_entity_poly.pdbx_strand_id
1 'polypeptide(L)' 'IKLIWDRSLTEEKDKKSEALRRIGVTRIIMCRCDDQAAIEFGHSVGITLFQGRHIESMIQGDPRRRGIRARPRP' A
#
# COMPACT_ATOMS: atom_id res chain seq x y z
N ILE A 1 -4.91 -3.49 10.23
CA ILE A 1 -3.53 -4.04 10.43
C ILE A 1 -2.60 -3.28 9.50
N LYS A 2 -1.40 -2.88 9.96
CA LYS A 2 -0.41 -2.21 9.11
C LYS A 2 0.65 -3.22 8.70
N LEU A 3 0.79 -3.42 7.40
CA LEU A 3 1.87 -4.22 6.82
C LEU A 3 2.94 -3.25 6.31
N ILE A 4 4.18 -3.41 6.75
CA ILE A 4 5.28 -2.59 6.24
C ILE A 4 5.82 -3.26 4.98
N TRP A 5 5.89 -2.52 3.89
CA TRP A 5 6.51 -2.99 2.66
C TRP A 5 8.00 -3.23 2.87
N ASP A 6 8.46 -4.39 2.42
CA ASP A 6 9.86 -4.75 2.33
C ASP A 6 10.08 -5.62 1.09
N ARG A 7 11.21 -5.45 0.41
CA ARG A 7 11.44 -6.15 -0.86
C ARG A 7 11.64 -7.66 -0.69
N SER A 8 12.06 -8.14 0.48
CA SER A 8 12.13 -9.58 0.77
C SER A 8 10.74 -10.25 0.75
N LEU A 9 9.64 -9.48 0.88
CA LEU A 9 8.28 -10.02 0.78
C LEU A 9 7.98 -10.60 -0.60
N THR A 10 8.70 -10.21 -1.65
CA THR A 10 8.49 -10.77 -2.99
C THR A 10 9.02 -12.20 -3.12
N GLU A 11 10.04 -12.58 -2.35
CA GLU A 11 10.64 -13.91 -2.41
C GLU A 11 9.79 -14.97 -1.69
N GLU A 12 9.08 -14.56 -0.63
CA GLU A 12 8.23 -15.44 0.18
C GLU A 12 6.73 -15.24 -0.06
N LYS A 13 6.37 -14.82 -1.28
CA LYS A 13 5.02 -14.36 -1.62
C LYS A 13 3.93 -15.37 -1.29
N ASP A 14 4.11 -16.64 -1.64
CA ASP A 14 3.03 -17.65 -1.53
C ASP A 14 2.62 -17.90 -0.08
N LYS A 15 3.58 -18.21 0.80
CA LYS A 15 3.31 -18.50 2.22
C LYS A 15 2.71 -17.29 2.96
N LYS A 16 3.21 -16.08 2.69
CA LYS A 16 2.71 -14.86 3.33
C LYS A 16 1.35 -14.43 2.78
N SER A 17 1.10 -14.63 1.49
CA SER A 17 -0.19 -14.29 0.87
C SER A 17 -1.34 -15.09 1.46
N GLU A 18 -1.14 -16.36 1.80
CA GLU A 18 -2.17 -17.19 2.41
C GLU A 18 -2.50 -16.72 3.83
N ALA A 19 -1.47 -16.40 4.63
CA ALA A 19 -1.66 -15.82 5.96
C ALA A 19 -2.43 -14.48 5.89
N LEU A 20 -2.08 -13.61 4.94
CA LEU A 20 -2.75 -12.33 4.73
C LEU A 20 -4.21 -12.50 4.29
N ARG A 21 -4.49 -13.50 3.44
CA ARG A 21 -5.86 -13.85 3.03
C ARG A 21 -6.71 -14.33 4.20
N ARG A 22 -6.17 -15.17 5.09
CA ARG A 22 -6.87 -15.65 6.30
C ARG A 22 -7.23 -14.50 7.27
N ILE A 23 -6.38 -13.47 7.34
CA ILE A 23 -6.58 -12.29 8.18
C ILE A 23 -7.63 -11.33 7.57
N GLY A 24 -7.79 -11.34 6.25
CA GLY A 24 -8.68 -10.43 5.52
C GLY A 24 -7.94 -9.19 5.02
N VAL A 25 -7.48 -9.27 3.76
CA VAL A 25 -6.69 -8.24 3.07
C VAL A 25 -7.37 -6.88 2.98
N THR A 26 -8.69 -6.83 3.05
CA THR A 26 -9.49 -5.59 3.00
C THR A 26 -9.26 -4.67 4.20
N ARG A 27 -8.76 -5.21 5.31
CA ARG A 27 -8.44 -4.45 6.55
C ARG A 27 -6.96 -4.17 6.72
N ILE A 28 -6.14 -4.49 5.71
CA ILE A 28 -4.69 -4.32 5.74
C ILE A 28 -4.33 -3.07 4.96
N ILE A 29 -3.54 -2.20 5.60
CA ILE A 29 -2.97 -1.01 4.96
C ILE A 29 -1.50 -1.30 4.75
N MET A 30 -1.05 -1.31 3.50
CA MET A 30 0.37 -1.44 3.20
C MET A 30 1.06 -0.08 3.35
N CYS A 31 1.96 0.01 4.30
CA CYS A 31 2.71 1.20 4.69
C CYS A 31 4.13 1.16 4.11
N ARG A 32 4.78 2.32 3.99
CA ARG A 32 6.12 2.46 3.38
C ARG A 32 6.16 1.98 1.93
N CYS A 33 5.07 2.21 1.19
CA CYS A 33 5.09 2.08 -0.27
C CYS A 33 5.95 3.20 -0.85
N ASP A 34 7.26 2.99 -0.86
CA ASP A 34 8.27 3.91 -1.37
C ASP A 34 8.53 3.69 -2.88
N ASP A 35 8.09 2.56 -3.45
CA ASP A 35 8.30 2.17 -4.86
C ASP A 35 7.06 1.54 -5.51
N GLN A 36 7.04 1.50 -6.85
CA GLN A 36 5.97 0.87 -7.64
C GLN A 36 5.80 -0.63 -7.33
N ALA A 37 6.90 -1.33 -7.06
CA ALA A 37 6.90 -2.76 -6.73
C ALA A 37 6.02 -3.06 -5.49
N ALA A 38 5.93 -2.14 -4.54
CA ALA A 38 5.05 -2.26 -3.39
C ALA A 38 3.58 -2.31 -3.82
N ILE A 39 3.21 -1.44 -4.75
CA ILE A 39 1.83 -1.34 -5.25
C ILE A 39 1.46 -2.62 -5.99
N GLU A 40 2.33 -3.08 -6.89
CA GLU A 40 2.13 -4.31 -7.67
C GLU A 40 2.00 -5.54 -6.77
N PHE A 41 2.89 -5.66 -5.78
CA PHE A 41 2.81 -6.74 -4.81
C PHE A 41 1.48 -6.69 -4.03
N GLY A 42 1.11 -5.53 -3.49
CA GLY A 42 -0.11 -5.39 -2.71
C GLY A 42 -1.35 -5.75 -3.51
N HIS A 43 -1.45 -5.29 -4.76
CA HIS A 43 -2.53 -5.68 -5.65
C HIS A 43 -2.54 -7.18 -5.92
N SER A 44 -1.37 -7.79 -6.15
CA SER A 44 -1.28 -9.23 -6.40
C SER A 44 -1.71 -10.08 -5.19
N VAL A 45 -1.60 -9.54 -3.97
CA VAL A 45 -2.04 -10.18 -2.73
C VAL A 45 -3.50 -9.82 -2.38
N GLY A 46 -4.07 -8.80 -3.02
CA GLY A 46 -5.45 -8.33 -2.81
C GLY A 46 -5.59 -7.17 -1.81
N ILE A 47 -4.48 -6.51 -1.46
CA ILE A 47 -4.48 -5.30 -0.63
C ILE A 47 -4.95 -4.12 -1.50
N THR A 48 -5.87 -3.32 -0.96
CA THR A 48 -6.45 -2.16 -1.65
C THR A 48 -6.11 -0.83 -0.98
N LEU A 49 -5.55 -0.86 0.23
CA LEU A 49 -5.18 0.33 1.00
C LEU A 49 -3.66 0.47 1.05
N PHE A 50 -3.16 1.61 0.55
CA PHE A 50 -1.74 1.89 0.44
C PHE A 50 -1.41 3.25 1.07
N GLN A 51 -0.27 3.31 1.76
CA GLN A 51 0.24 4.50 2.40
C GLN A 51 1.76 4.59 2.22
N GLY A 52 2.25 5.68 1.66
CA GLY A 52 3.69 5.90 1.45
C GLY A 52 3.94 7.15 0.61
N ARG A 53 5.20 7.60 0.56
CA ARG A 53 5.58 8.82 -0.17
C ARG A 53 5.31 8.68 -1.67
N HIS A 54 5.53 7.50 -2.25
CA HIS A 54 5.23 7.24 -3.66
C HIS A 54 3.74 7.41 -3.98
N ILE A 55 2.87 6.90 -3.09
CA ILE A 55 1.41 7.07 -3.20
C ILE A 55 1.02 8.54 -3.08
N GLU A 56 1.61 9.27 -2.13
CA GLU A 56 1.33 10.69 -1.94
C GLU A 56 1.76 11.52 -3.15
N SER A 57 2.94 11.27 -3.70
CA SER A 57 3.41 11.92 -4.93
C SER A 57 2.50 11.61 -6.12
N MET A 58 2.04 10.36 -6.24
CA MET A 58 1.10 9.95 -7.30
C MET A 58 -0.25 10.68 -7.18
N ILE A 59 -0.77 10.85 -5.96
CA ILE A 59 -2.02 11.57 -5.70
C ILE A 59 -1.85 13.08 -5.92
N GLN A 60 -0.70 13.65 -5.53
CA GLN A 60 -0.40 15.08 -5.74
C GLN A 60 -0.25 15.43 -7.22
N GLY A 61 0.32 14.51 -8.01
CA GLY A 61 0.40 14.62 -9.46
C GLY A 61 -0.94 14.45 -10.18
N ASP A 62 -1.96 13.90 -9.52
CA ASP A 62 -3.30 13.75 -10.09
C ASP A 62 -4.15 15.00 -9.80
N PRO A 63 -4.38 15.89 -10.80
CA PRO A 63 -5.16 17.10 -10.62
C PRO A 63 -6.61 16.85 -10.15
N ARG A 64 -7.16 15.66 -10.40
CA ARG A 64 -8.54 15.26 -10.02
C ARG A 64 -8.62 14.80 -8.56
N ARG A 65 -7.50 14.43 -7.95
CA ARG A 65 -7.44 13.91 -6.56
C ARG A 65 -6.90 14.91 -5.55
N ARG A 66 -6.52 16.12 -5.98
CA ARG A 66 -6.07 17.22 -5.11
C ARG A 66 -7.05 17.60 -3.99
N GLY A 67 -8.34 17.32 -4.15
CA GLY A 67 -9.36 17.60 -3.12
C GLY A 67 -9.30 16.74 -1.86
N ILE A 68 -8.53 15.64 -1.84
CA ILE A 68 -8.46 14.72 -0.68
C ILE A 68 -7.52 15.26 0.44
N ARG A 69 -6.63 16.19 0.13
CA ARG A 69 -5.77 16.86 1.13
C ARG A 69 -6.36 18.19 1.57
N ALA A 70 -7.42 18.13 2.37
CA ALA A 70 -7.87 19.26 3.19
C ALA A 70 -7.54 18.97 4.66
N ARG A 71 -6.29 19.25 5.06
CA ARG A 71 -5.93 19.87 6.35
C ARG A 71 -4.41 20.01 6.44
N PRO A 72 -3.86 21.24 6.47
CA PRO A 72 -2.51 21.44 6.97
C PRO A 72 -2.48 21.02 8.45
N ARG A 73 -1.44 20.31 8.86
CA ARG A 73 -1.16 20.13 10.30
C ARG A 73 -0.58 21.46 10.80
N PRO A 74 -1.04 21.96 11.97
CA PRO A 74 -0.51 23.18 12.58
C PRO A 74 0.96 23.04 12.94
#